data_AF-A0A397WE27-F1
#
_entry.id   AF-A0A397WE27-F1
#
_cell.length_a   1.000
_cell.length_b   1.000
_cell.length_c   1.000
_cell.angle_alpha   90.00
_cell.angle_beta   90.00
_cell.angle_gamma   90.00
#
_symmetry.space_group_name_H-M   'P 1'
#
loop_
_entity.id
_entity.type
_entity.pdbx_description
1 polymer ?
#
loop_
_entity_poly.entity_id
_entity_poly.type
_entity_poly.pdbx_seq_one_letter_code
_entity_poly.pdbx_strand_id
1 'polypeptide(L)'
;IKEFQLRAWKYENVIEWIPFDRLSDVKEIGKGGFGSVYSATWLDGIRKVDEIKDGDNDIYKRVRKPASTVALKTLVSSMENNNDFLKEFKRLMTCTLRRNNVLAIYGITQNTQTNEYLMVFQYANDGSLYKYLRKNFSTLTW
;
A
#
# COMPACT_ATOMS: atom_id res chain seq x y z
N ILE A 1 4.74 -0.24 14.66
CA ILE A 1 4.76 0.83 13.63
C ILE A 1 5.97 1.76 13.79
N LYS A 2 6.19 2.37 14.98
CA LYS A 2 7.32 3.31 15.22
C LYS A 2 8.70 2.82 14.74
N GLU A 3 9.04 1.55 14.98
CA GLU A 3 10.30 0.93 14.49
C GLU A 3 10.50 1.10 12.98
N PHE A 4 9.45 0.89 12.17
CA PHE A 4 9.53 1.01 10.72
C PHE A 4 9.57 2.45 10.24
N GLN A 5 8.87 3.35 10.95
CA GLN A 5 8.89 4.78 10.64
C GLN A 5 10.31 5.35 10.83
N LEU A 6 11.04 4.91 11.85
CA LEU A 6 12.44 5.31 12.09
C LEU A 6 13.42 4.77 11.04
N ARG A 7 13.07 3.68 10.35
CA ARG A 7 13.88 3.09 9.27
C ARG A 7 13.56 3.65 7.88
N ALA A 8 12.52 4.47 7.75
CA ALA A 8 12.14 5.04 6.48
C ALA A 8 13.09 6.19 6.08
N TRP A 9 13.82 6.01 4.98
CA TRP A 9 14.74 7.04 4.46
C TRP A 9 14.02 8.17 3.71
N LYS A 10 12.85 7.88 3.12
CA LYS A 10 12.05 8.82 2.34
C LYS A 10 10.71 9.07 3.03
N TYR A 11 10.24 10.32 2.98
CA TYR A 11 8.93 10.73 3.52
C TYR A 11 7.77 9.88 2.99
N GLU A 12 7.84 9.49 1.72
CA GLU A 12 6.83 8.70 1.01
C GLU A 12 6.80 7.22 1.45
N ASN A 13 7.89 6.74 2.07
CA ASN A 13 8.02 5.36 2.53
C ASN A 13 7.65 5.18 4.02
N VAL A 14 7.21 6.26 4.68
CA VAL A 14 6.82 6.22 6.08
C VAL A 14 5.48 5.48 6.21
N ILE A 15 5.48 4.36 6.92
CA ILE A 15 4.28 3.57 7.19
C ILE A 15 3.34 4.32 8.14
N GLU A 16 2.07 4.38 7.77
CA GLU A 16 1.01 5.05 8.53
C GLU A 16 0.07 4.07 9.21
N TRP A 17 -0.46 4.47 10.37
CA TRP A 17 -1.71 3.92 10.87
C TRP A 17 -2.84 4.68 10.20
N ILE A 18 -3.67 3.97 9.43
CA ILE A 18 -4.76 4.55 8.65
C ILE A 18 -6.07 4.19 9.34
N PRO A 19 -6.79 5.15 9.94
CA PRO A 19 -8.11 4.90 10.49
C PRO A 19 -9.04 4.36 9.41
N PHE A 20 -9.79 3.30 9.72
CA PHE A 20 -10.56 2.55 8.71
C PHE A 20 -11.71 3.38 8.11
N ASP A 21 -12.24 4.34 8.86
CA ASP A 21 -13.24 5.32 8.41
C ASP A 21 -12.70 6.31 7.36
N ARG A 22 -11.37 6.40 7.17
CA ARG A 22 -10.73 7.16 6.08
C ARG A 22 -10.63 6.37 4.79
N LEU A 23 -11.13 5.13 4.76
CA LEU A 23 -11.18 4.25 3.60
C LEU A 23 -12.64 4.08 3.16
N SER A 24 -13.03 4.71 2.05
CA SER A 24 -14.37 4.58 1.47
C SER A 24 -14.38 3.57 0.32
N ASP A 25 -15.58 3.19 -0.12
CA ASP A 25 -15.79 2.35 -1.32
C ASP A 25 -15.04 1.02 -1.28
N VAL A 26 -14.96 0.43 -0.08
CA VAL A 26 -14.25 -0.84 0.15
C VAL A 26 -14.96 -1.97 -0.60
N LYS A 27 -14.27 -2.56 -1.57
CA LYS A 27 -14.81 -3.61 -2.46
C LYS A 27 -13.83 -4.76 -2.61
N GLU A 28 -14.28 -6.00 -2.45
CA GLU A 28 -13.43 -7.18 -2.71
C GLU A 28 -13.10 -7.28 -4.21
N ILE A 29 -11.82 -7.42 -4.53
CA ILE A 29 -11.30 -7.51 -5.91
C ILE A 29 -10.60 -8.84 -6.19
N GLY A 30 -10.38 -9.67 -5.16
CA GLY A 30 -9.83 -11.00 -5.31
C GLY A 30 -9.74 -11.73 -3.98
N LYS A 31 -9.87 -13.05 -4.02
CA LYS A 31 -9.76 -13.94 -2.86
C LYS A 31 -8.98 -15.18 -3.22
N GLY A 32 -8.11 -15.62 -2.34
CA GLY A 32 -7.32 -16.84 -2.52
C GLY A 32 -6.91 -17.47 -1.19
N GLY A 33 -6.08 -18.52 -1.25
CA GLY A 33 -5.64 -19.25 -0.04
C GLY A 33 -4.80 -18.43 0.95
N PHE A 34 -4.32 -17.26 0.54
CA PHE A 34 -3.50 -16.35 1.37
C PHE A 34 -4.24 -15.08 1.79
N GLY A 35 -5.56 -15.02 1.59
CA GLY A 35 -6.42 -13.91 2.03
C GLY A 35 -7.26 -13.31 0.93
N SER A 36 -7.99 -12.27 1.31
CA SER A 36 -8.78 -11.42 0.42
C SER A 36 -8.04 -10.11 0.16
N VAL A 37 -8.24 -9.59 -1.04
CA VAL A 37 -7.75 -8.29 -1.48
C VAL A 37 -8.96 -7.44 -1.82
N TYR A 38 -8.95 -6.21 -1.32
CA TYR A 38 -9.99 -5.22 -1.53
C TYR A 38 -9.38 -3.98 -2.20
N SER A 39 -10.17 -3.25 -2.98
CA SER A 39 -9.88 -1.86 -3.34
C SER A 39 -10.61 -0.93 -2.38
N ALA A 40 -10.03 0.23 -2.09
CA ALA A 40 -10.68 1.30 -1.35
C ALA A 40 -10.18 2.67 -1.82
N THR A 41 -10.96 3.71 -1.58
CA THR A 41 -10.54 5.10 -1.75
C THR A 41 -10.01 5.63 -0.42
N TRP A 42 -8.73 5.98 -0.36
CA TRP A 42 -8.14 6.60 0.82
C TRP A 42 -8.31 8.12 0.77
N LEU A 43 -9.16 8.65 1.66
CA LEU A 43 -9.60 10.05 1.65
C LEU A 43 -8.49 11.06 1.98
N ASP A 44 -7.54 10.70 2.84
CA ASP A 44 -6.36 11.56 3.15
C ASP A 44 -5.30 11.53 2.06
N GLY A 45 -5.42 10.56 1.14
CA GLY A 45 -4.50 10.34 0.06
C GLY A 45 -3.06 10.00 0.48
N ILE A 46 -2.23 9.82 -0.54
CA ILE A 46 -0.89 9.23 -0.40
C ILE A 46 0.15 10.32 -0.21
N ARG A 47 1.08 10.15 0.73
CA ARG A 47 2.22 11.05 0.92
C ARG A 47 3.03 11.20 -0.37
N LYS A 48 3.42 12.43 -0.67
CA LYS A 48 4.27 12.76 -1.81
C LYS A 48 5.22 13.87 -1.42
N VAL A 49 6.39 13.89 -2.06
CA VAL A 49 7.24 15.09 -2.07
C VAL A 49 7.08 15.75 -3.43
N ASP A 50 6.69 17.02 -3.42
CA ASP A 50 6.69 17.85 -4.63
C ASP A 50 7.99 18.64 -4.69
N GLU A 51 8.59 18.65 -5.88
CA GLU A 51 9.72 19.50 -6.23
C GLU A 51 9.19 20.77 -6.88
N ILE A 52 9.53 21.91 -6.29
CA ILE A 52 9.14 23.24 -6.76
C ILE A 52 10.43 23.95 -7.15
N LYS A 53 10.52 24.37 -8.42
CA LYS A 53 11.64 25.16 -8.90
C LYS A 53 11.45 26.63 -8.53
N ASP A 54 12.45 27.21 -7.89
CA ASP A 54 12.53 28.63 -7.56
C ASP A 54 13.86 29.20 -8.08
N GLY A 55 13.84 29.69 -9.32
CA GLY A 55 15.06 30.04 -10.06
C GLY A 55 15.95 28.81 -10.28
N ASP A 56 17.19 28.87 -9.78
CA ASP A 56 18.16 27.78 -9.82
C ASP A 56 18.08 26.83 -8.60
N ASN A 57 17.16 27.07 -7.67
CA ASN A 57 16.99 26.26 -6.47
C ASN A 57 15.82 25.27 -6.59
N ASP A 58 16.03 24.05 -6.10
CA ASP A 58 14.98 23.06 -5.94
C ASP A 58 14.46 23.05 -4.49
N ILE A 59 13.18 23.36 -4.31
CA ILE A 59 12.49 23.33 -3.01
C ILE A 59 11.65 22.07 -2.91
N TYR A 60 11.88 21.28 -1.86
CA TYR A 60 11.13 20.06 -1.60
C TYR A 60 10.02 20.29 -0.58
N LYS A 61 8.75 20.16 -1.01
CA LYS A 61 7.58 20.31 -0.14
C LYS A 61 6.92 18.97 0.14
N ARG A 62 6.68 18.68 1.42
CA ARG A 62 5.89 17.53 1.85
C ARG A 62 4.41 17.83 1.60
N VAL A 63 3.77 17.01 0.78
CA VAL A 63 2.35 17.15 0.42
C VAL A 63 1.67 15.78 0.48
N ARG A 64 0.36 15.75 0.23
CA ARG A 64 -0.39 14.51 -0.02
C ARG A 64 -1.07 14.61 -1.37
N LYS A 65 -1.09 13.50 -2.10
CA LYS A 65 -2.01 13.33 -3.22
C LYS A 65 -3.45 13.47 -2.69
N PRO A 66 -4.41 13.90 -3.51
CA PRO A 66 -5.82 13.86 -3.16
C PRO A 66 -6.30 12.40 -2.95
N ALA A 67 -7.59 12.23 -2.69
CA ALA A 67 -8.22 10.93 -2.52
C ALA A 67 -7.73 9.93 -3.59
N SER A 68 -7.14 8.83 -3.13
CA SER A 68 -6.38 7.91 -3.97
C SER A 68 -6.85 6.48 -3.76
N THR A 69 -6.97 5.71 -4.86
CA THR A 69 -7.28 4.29 -4.78
C THR A 69 -6.09 3.51 -4.19
N VAL A 70 -6.38 2.66 -3.22
CA VAL A 70 -5.43 1.78 -2.54
C VAL A 70 -5.93 0.34 -2.56
N ALA A 71 -5.00 -0.61 -2.43
CA ALA A 71 -5.32 -2.01 -2.23
C ALA A 71 -5.20 -2.37 -0.73
N LEU A 72 -6.24 -2.99 -0.17
CA LEU A 72 -6.22 -3.54 1.18
C LEU A 72 -6.05 -5.05 1.08
N LYS A 73 -5.09 -5.61 1.77
CA LYS A 73 -4.89 -7.06 1.82
C LYS A 73 -5.11 -7.56 3.23
N THR A 74 -6.02 -8.52 3.39
CA THR A 74 -6.09 -9.31 4.61
C THR A 74 -4.96 -10.32 4.60
N LEU A 75 -4.42 -10.59 5.78
CA LEU A 75 -3.64 -11.81 5.97
C LEU A 75 -4.56 -12.83 6.59
N VAL A 76 -4.50 -14.07 6.12
CA VAL A 76 -5.12 -15.20 6.81
C VAL A 76 -4.28 -15.47 8.04
N SER A 77 -4.48 -14.68 9.09
CA SER A 77 -4.22 -15.15 10.45
C SER A 77 -5.35 -16.10 10.80
N SER A 78 -5.05 -17.30 11.31
CA SER A 78 -6.03 -17.91 12.20
C SER A 78 -6.36 -16.82 13.23
N MET A 79 -7.64 -16.55 13.48
CA MET A 79 -8.07 -15.47 14.39
C MET A 79 -7.47 -15.59 15.82
N GLU A 80 -6.69 -16.64 16.07
CA GLU A 80 -6.02 -16.99 17.31
C GLU A 80 -4.61 -16.40 17.48
N ASN A 81 -3.89 -15.93 16.43
CA ASN A 81 -2.50 -15.47 16.58
C ASN A 81 -2.12 -14.18 15.82
N ASN A 82 -2.27 -13.02 16.49
CA ASN A 82 -1.75 -11.71 16.05
C ASN A 82 -0.24 -11.71 15.71
N ASN A 83 0.51 -12.68 16.22
CA ASN A 83 1.94 -12.84 15.96
C ASN A 83 2.24 -13.16 14.48
N ASP A 84 1.37 -13.90 13.79
CA ASP A 84 1.60 -14.29 12.40
C ASP A 84 1.47 -13.10 11.46
N PHE A 85 0.45 -12.24 11.69
CA PHE A 85 0.30 -10.98 10.96
C PHE A 85 1.55 -10.10 11.11
N LEU A 86 2.03 -9.90 12.33
CA LEU A 86 3.20 -9.07 12.61
C LEU A 86 4.48 -9.64 11.98
N LYS A 87 4.63 -10.96 11.99
CA LYS A 87 5.77 -11.66 11.37
C LYS A 87 5.78 -11.48 9.86
N GLU A 88 4.63 -11.65 9.22
CA GLU A 88 4.50 -11.46 7.78
C GLU A 88 4.68 -9.98 7.38
N PHE A 89 4.10 -9.06 8.14
CA PHE A 89 4.32 -7.63 7.97
C PHE A 89 5.82 -7.27 8.03
N LYS A 90 6.53 -7.74 9.07
CA LYS A 90 7.98 -7.56 9.21
C LYS A 90 8.76 -8.09 8.00
N ARG A 91 8.38 -9.26 7.50
CA ARG A 91 9.00 -9.87 6.31
C ARG A 91 8.78 -9.01 5.07
N LEU A 92 7.55 -8.59 4.81
CA LEU A 92 7.20 -7.75 3.65
C LEU A 92 7.90 -6.39 3.70
N MET A 93 7.93 -5.75 4.88
CA MET A 93 8.67 -4.50 5.09
C MET A 93 10.17 -4.66 4.81
N THR A 94 10.78 -5.76 5.27
CA THR A 94 12.19 -6.04 5.01
C THR A 94 12.47 -6.22 3.52
N CYS A 95 11.57 -6.89 2.78
CA CYS A 95 11.70 -7.05 1.33
C CYS A 95 11.56 -5.71 0.58
N THR A 96 10.57 -4.90 0.96
CA THR A 96 10.29 -3.60 0.31
C THR A 96 11.42 -2.61 0.54
N LEU A 97 11.97 -2.54 1.76
CA LEU A 97 13.11 -1.66 2.07
C LEU A 97 14.40 -2.07 1.34
N ARG A 98 14.54 -3.33 0.92
CA ARG A 98 15.72 -3.84 0.21
C ARG A 98 15.58 -3.80 -1.32
N ARG A 99 14.36 -3.63 -1.86
CA ARG A 99 14.08 -3.77 -3.30
C ARG A 99 13.18 -2.65 -3.81
N ASN A 100 13.67 -1.90 -4.79
CA ASN A 100 12.96 -0.77 -5.39
C ASN A 100 11.77 -1.15 -6.30
N ASN A 101 11.57 -2.43 -6.61
CA ASN A 101 10.59 -2.90 -7.61
C ASN A 101 9.36 -3.59 -6.99
N VAL A 102 9.06 -3.34 -5.72
CA VAL A 102 7.90 -3.91 -5.01
C VAL A 102 6.82 -2.84 -4.87
N LEU A 103 5.54 -3.24 -4.91
CA LEU A 103 4.41 -2.35 -4.64
C LEU A 103 4.64 -1.58 -3.34
N ALA A 104 4.38 -0.27 -3.35
CA ALA A 104 4.55 0.54 -2.16
C ALA A 104 3.59 0.07 -1.04
N ILE A 105 4.11 0.02 0.18
CA ILE A 105 3.33 -0.24 1.40
C ILE A 105 3.09 1.12 2.05
N TYR A 106 1.84 1.53 2.18
CA TYR A 106 1.47 2.82 2.77
C TYR A 106 1.22 2.71 4.27
N GLY A 107 0.68 1.59 4.73
CA GLY A 107 0.20 1.54 6.10
C GLY A 107 -0.42 0.24 6.53
N ILE A 108 -0.96 0.30 7.75
CA ILE A 108 -1.83 -0.72 8.33
C ILE A 108 -3.12 -0.01 8.74
N THR A 109 -4.24 -0.71 8.58
CA THR A 109 -5.54 -0.33 9.11
C THR A 109 -6.13 -1.49 9.89
N GLN A 110 -7.16 -1.23 10.70
CA GLN A 110 -7.92 -2.26 11.38
C GLN A 110 -9.40 -2.04 11.09
N ASN A 111 -10.04 -3.05 10.51
CA ASN A 111 -11.48 -3.01 10.27
C ASN A 111 -12.21 -2.98 11.61
N THR A 112 -12.97 -1.93 11.86
CA THR A 112 -13.69 -1.73 13.12
C THR A 112 -14.83 -2.72 13.35
N GLN A 113 -15.32 -3.38 12.28
CA GLN A 113 -16.40 -4.36 12.35
C GLN A 113 -15.86 -5.77 12.61
N THR A 114 -14.77 -6.16 11.94
CA THR A 114 -14.21 -7.53 12.06
C THR A 114 -13.04 -7.61 13.04
N ASN A 115 -12.52 -6.48 13.51
CA ASN A 115 -11.28 -6.34 14.28
C ASN A 115 -10.01 -6.84 13.57
N GLU A 116 -10.11 -7.19 12.28
CA GLU A 116 -9.00 -7.69 11.49
C GLU A 116 -8.06 -6.56 11.07
N TYR A 117 -6.76 -6.85 11.11
CA TYR A 117 -5.75 -5.95 10.57
C TYR A 117 -5.56 -6.18 9.08
N LEU A 118 -5.52 -5.09 8.31
CA LEU A 118 -5.24 -5.10 6.88
C LEU A 118 -4.02 -4.25 6.58
N MET A 119 -3.23 -4.69 5.60
CA MET A 119 -2.16 -3.88 5.04
C MET A 119 -2.67 -3.05 3.87
N VAL A 120 -2.20 -1.82 3.78
CA VAL A 120 -2.57 -0.87 2.72
C VAL A 120 -1.41 -0.73 1.74
N PHE A 121 -1.66 -1.04 0.48
CA PHE A 121 -0.70 -1.06 -0.61
C PHE A 121 -1.09 -0.10 -1.73
N GLN A 122 -0.11 0.21 -2.58
CA GLN A 122 -0.34 0.73 -3.92
C GLN A 122 -1.33 -0.15 -4.69
N TYR A 123 -2.35 0.48 -5.28
CA TYR A 123 -3.26 -0.18 -6.20
C TYR A 123 -2.62 -0.32 -7.59
N ALA A 124 -2.70 -1.52 -8.18
CA ALA A 124 -2.21 -1.80 -9.54
C ALA A 124 -3.36 -1.64 -10.54
N ASN A 125 -3.41 -0.50 -11.22
CA ASN A 125 -4.53 -0.11 -12.10
C ASN A 125 -4.81 -1.12 -13.23
N ASP A 126 -3.77 -1.78 -13.72
CA ASP A 126 -3.87 -2.74 -14.84
C ASP A 126 -4.06 -4.20 -14.39
N GLY A 127 -4.25 -4.41 -13.10
CA GLY A 127 -4.43 -5.74 -12.51
C GLY A 127 -3.15 -6.57 -12.53
N SER A 128 -3.29 -7.89 -12.65
CA SER A 128 -2.14 -8.80 -12.64
C SER A 128 -1.36 -8.75 -13.94
N LEU A 129 -0.04 -8.96 -13.86
CA LEU A 129 0.83 -9.09 -15.03
C LEU A 129 0.29 -10.12 -16.03
N TYR A 130 -0.23 -11.25 -15.55
CA TYR A 130 -0.85 -12.27 -16.40
C TYR A 130 -2.02 -11.69 -17.23
N LYS A 131 -2.95 -10.97 -16.59
CA LYS A 131 -4.10 -10.37 -17.26
C LYS A 131 -3.67 -9.27 -18.25
N TYR A 132 -2.70 -8.46 -17.84
CA TYR A 132 -2.13 -7.41 -18.69
C TYR A 132 -1.46 -7.99 -19.93
N LEU A 133 -0.57 -8.97 -19.77
CA LEU A 133 0.12 -9.62 -20.87
C LEU A 133 -0.88 -10.30 -21.80
N ARG A 134 -1.86 -11.05 -21.27
CA ARG A 134 -2.89 -11.70 -22.10
C ARG A 134 -3.66 -10.71 -22.98
N LYS A 135 -3.89 -9.48 -22.50
CA LYS A 135 -4.59 -8.44 -23.24
C LYS A 135 -3.70 -7.71 -24.25
N ASN A 136 -2.43 -7.45 -23.90
CA ASN A 136 -1.57 -6.51 -24.62
C ASN A 136 -0.36 -7.18 -25.29
N PHE A 137 -0.27 -8.52 -25.30
CA PHE A 137 0.92 -9.24 -25.80
C PHE A 137 1.31 -8.83 -27.22
N SER A 138 0.31 -8.66 -28.11
CA SER A 138 0.53 -8.33 -29.52
C SER A 138 1.01 -6.90 -29.77
N THR A 139 0.88 -6.00 -28.80
CA THR A 139 1.27 -4.59 -28.94
C THR A 139 2.62 -4.27 -28.29
N LEU A 140 3.25 -5.24 -27.63
CA LEU A 140 4.55 -5.04 -26.98
C LEU A 140 5.67 -5.05 -28.03
N THR A 141 6.44 -3.97 -28.08
CA THR A 141 7.69 -3.87 -28.86
C THR A 141 8.87 -4.12 -27.93
N TRP A 142 9.81 -4.96 -28.38
CA TRP A 142 11.01 -5.33 -27.64
C TRP A 142 12.20 -4.44 -28.00
#